data_AF-A0A7H8TC36-F1
#
_entry.id   AF-A0A7H8TC36-F1
#
_cell.length_a   1.000
_cell.length_b   1.000
_cell.length_c   1.000
_cell.angle_alpha   90.00
_cell.angle_beta   90.00
_cell.angle_gamma   90.00
#
_symmetry.space_group_name_H-M   'P 1'
#
loop_
_entity.id
_entity.type
_entity.pdbx_description
1 polymer ?
#
loop_
_entity_poly.entity_id
_entity_poly.type
_entity_poly.pdbx_seq_one_letter_code
_entity_poly.pdbx_strand_id
1 'polypeptide(L)'
;MSVVEIVSFGYLHDAPPAAHLTIDLRHHFRDPHVSPELRYMTADDAPVHTAVLNTPGIADLVAATARAVAAFASGPSGGTVVVADGCAGGRHRAPTFARALAACLRAAGHSVTVSHRDMGKDVVQR
;
A
#
# COMPACT_ATOMS: atom_id res chain seq x y z
N MET A 1 -7.45 13.18 16.20
CA MET A 1 -6.82 13.34 14.88
C MET A 1 -5.35 12.94 15.03
N SER A 2 -4.91 11.93 14.29
CA SER A 2 -3.52 11.42 14.37
C SER A 2 -2.83 11.57 13.02
N VAL A 3 -1.51 11.67 13.06
CA VAL A 3 -0.67 11.69 11.85
C VAL A 3 -0.42 10.25 11.43
N VAL A 4 -0.62 9.95 10.15
CA VAL A 4 -0.36 8.64 9.56
C VAL A 4 0.59 8.81 8.39
N GLU A 5 1.61 7.98 8.35
CA GLU A 5 2.54 7.85 7.23
C GLU A 5 2.34 6.49 6.58
N ILE A 6 2.16 6.48 5.25
CA ILE A 6 2.02 5.26 4.47
C ILE A 6 3.17 5.20 3.48
N VAL A 7 3.95 4.13 3.52
CA VAL A 7 5.09 3.90 2.62
C VAL A 7 4.86 2.62 1.83
N SER A 8 4.65 2.75 0.53
CA SER A 8 4.58 1.58 -0.34
C SER A 8 5.97 1.18 -0.85
N PHE A 9 6.28 -0.11 -0.88
CA PHE A 9 7.61 -0.60 -1.27
C PHE A 9 7.61 -1.94 -2.04
N GLY A 10 8.77 -2.28 -2.59
CA GLY A 10 9.04 -3.54 -3.29
C GLY A 10 10.05 -4.42 -2.55
N TYR A 11 9.64 -5.64 -2.18
CA TYR A 11 10.49 -6.64 -1.52
C TYR A 11 11.68 -7.12 -2.36
N LEU A 12 11.62 -6.95 -3.69
CA LEU A 12 12.73 -7.28 -4.58
C LEU A 12 13.83 -6.21 -4.61
N HIS A 13 13.59 -5.03 -4.05
CA HIS A 13 14.56 -3.94 -4.01
C HIS A 13 15.28 -3.84 -2.67
N ASP A 14 14.55 -3.93 -1.56
CA ASP A 14 15.11 -3.82 -0.22
C ASP A 14 14.12 -4.39 0.82
N ALA A 15 14.58 -4.55 2.06
CA ALA A 15 13.76 -4.93 3.19
C ALA A 15 12.61 -3.92 3.43
N PRO A 16 11.52 -4.35 4.09
CA PRO A 16 10.46 -3.45 4.54
C PRO A 16 11.03 -2.29 5.36
N PRO A 17 10.56 -1.04 5.15
CA PRO A 17 10.91 0.05 6.06
C PRO A 17 10.34 -0.22 7.46
N ALA A 18 10.96 0.38 8.48
CA ALA A 18 10.45 0.29 9.84
C ALA A 18 9.04 0.88 9.94
N ALA A 19 8.09 0.11 10.45
CA ALA A 19 6.68 0.50 10.54
C ALA A 19 6.00 -0.18 11.73
N HIS A 20 4.87 0.38 12.18
CA HIS A 20 4.02 -0.26 13.19
C HIS A 20 3.18 -1.37 12.57
N LEU A 21 2.76 -1.17 11.32
CA LEU A 21 2.03 -2.14 10.51
C LEU A 21 2.81 -2.39 9.22
N THR A 22 3.12 -3.66 8.95
CA THR A 22 3.64 -4.08 7.64
C THR A 22 2.62 -4.99 6.96
N ILE A 23 2.17 -4.63 5.76
CA ILE A 23 1.18 -5.37 4.98
C ILE A 23 1.86 -6.00 3.77
N ASP A 24 1.98 -7.33 3.75
CA ASP A 24 2.57 -8.07 2.62
C ASP A 24 1.49 -8.48 1.61
N LEU A 25 1.56 -7.92 0.41
CA LEU A 25 0.59 -8.12 -0.68
C LEU A 25 1.10 -9.10 -1.75
N ARG A 26 2.20 -9.83 -1.51
CA ARG A 26 2.88 -10.63 -2.55
C ARG A 26 2.14 -11.89 -2.98
N HIS A 27 1.47 -12.58 -2.07
CA HIS A 27 1.10 -14.00 -2.27
C HIS A 27 -0.39 -14.24 -2.47
N HIS A 28 -1.27 -13.50 -1.79
CA HIS A 28 -2.72 -13.78 -1.78
C HIS A 28 -3.52 -13.03 -2.85
N PHE A 29 -2.93 -12.00 -3.47
CA PHE A 29 -3.62 -11.10 -4.39
C PHE A 29 -3.12 -11.29 -5.82
N ARG A 30 -4.03 -11.10 -6.80
CA ARG A 30 -3.71 -11.20 -8.23
C ARG A 30 -2.51 -10.33 -8.55
N ASP A 31 -1.60 -10.87 -9.35
CA ASP A 31 -0.42 -10.15 -9.78
C ASP A 31 -0.68 -9.49 -11.15
N PRO A 32 -0.76 -8.15 -11.25
CA PRO A 32 -0.95 -7.48 -12.55
C PRO A 32 0.18 -7.79 -13.54
N HIS A 33 1.36 -8.20 -13.06
CA HIS A 33 2.51 -8.57 -13.89
C HIS A 33 2.25 -9.72 -14.87
N VAL A 34 1.19 -10.51 -14.68
CA VAL A 34 0.82 -11.58 -15.62
C VAL A 34 0.26 -11.04 -16.94
N SER A 35 -0.23 -9.79 -16.95
CA SER A 35 -0.63 -9.12 -18.18
C SER A 35 0.58 -8.38 -18.77
N PRO A 36 1.04 -8.73 -20.00
CA PRO A 36 2.15 -8.05 -20.66
C PRO A 36 1.95 -6.54 -20.77
N GLU A 37 0.70 -6.10 -20.95
CA GLU A 37 0.32 -4.69 -21.08
C GLU A 37 0.53 -3.93 -19.77
N LEU A 38 0.22 -4.55 -18.63
CA LEU A 38 0.34 -3.92 -17.31
C LEU A 38 1.76 -3.94 -16.76
N ARG A 39 2.64 -4.79 -17.31
CA ARG A 39 3.99 -5.04 -16.77
C ARG A 39 4.83 -3.78 -16.57
N TYR A 40 4.73 -2.84 -17.49
CA TYR A 40 5.54 -1.60 -17.49
C TYR A 40 4.78 -0.38 -16.96
N MET A 41 3.48 -0.55 -16.70
CA MET A 41 2.63 0.48 -16.11
C MET A 41 2.92 0.62 -14.61
N THR A 42 2.34 1.63 -13.97
CA THR A 42 2.43 1.82 -12.52
C THR A 42 1.04 2.03 -11.94
N ALA A 43 0.95 2.18 -10.63
CA ALA A 43 -0.29 2.58 -9.98
C ALA A 43 -0.80 3.99 -10.37
N ASP A 44 -0.02 4.78 -11.12
CA ASP A 44 -0.50 6.02 -11.75
C ASP A 44 -1.40 5.74 -12.94
N ASP A 45 -1.27 4.56 -13.56
CA ASP A 45 -2.10 4.17 -14.68
C ASP A 45 -3.42 3.54 -14.20
N ALA A 46 -4.53 4.10 -14.69
CA ALA A 46 -5.88 3.64 -14.34
C ALA A 46 -6.13 2.12 -14.54
N PRO A 47 -5.58 1.46 -15.57
CA PRO A 47 -5.69 0.00 -15.74
C PRO A 47 -5.09 -0.80 -14.58
N VAL A 48 -3.92 -0.40 -14.06
CA VAL A 48 -3.28 -1.05 -12.91
C VAL A 48 -4.12 -0.87 -11.66
N HIS A 49 -4.52 0.38 -11.39
CA HIS A 49 -5.35 0.72 -10.24
C HIS A 49 -6.63 -0.13 -10.20
N THR A 50 -7.33 -0.17 -11.33
CA THR A 50 -8.58 -0.93 -11.49
C THR A 50 -8.34 -2.43 -11.31
N ALA A 51 -7.29 -2.99 -11.91
CA ALA A 51 -6.96 -4.41 -11.78
C ALA A 51 -6.67 -4.82 -10.33
N VAL A 52 -5.93 -3.99 -9.58
CA VAL A 52 -5.62 -4.26 -8.18
C VAL A 52 -6.87 -4.13 -7.31
N LEU A 53 -7.63 -3.03 -7.42
CA LEU A 53 -8.82 -2.83 -6.56
C LEU A 53 -9.93 -3.85 -6.82
N ASN A 54 -10.05 -4.37 -8.04
CA ASN A 54 -11.00 -5.44 -8.37
C ASN A 54 -10.53 -6.84 -7.92
N THR A 55 -9.37 -6.96 -7.27
CA THR A 55 -8.95 -8.22 -6.68
C THR A 55 -9.74 -8.50 -5.41
N PRO A 56 -10.45 -9.65 -5.32
CA PRO A 56 -11.19 -10.01 -4.11
C PRO A 56 -10.34 -9.92 -2.85
N GLY A 57 -10.90 -9.33 -1.79
CA GLY A 57 -10.24 -9.14 -0.50
C GLY A 57 -9.40 -7.87 -0.36
N ILE A 58 -9.03 -7.16 -1.45
CA ILE A 58 -8.26 -5.91 -1.33
C ILE A 58 -9.05 -4.83 -0.58
N ALA A 59 -10.33 -4.62 -0.93
CA ALA A 59 -11.16 -3.63 -0.26
C ALA A 59 -11.36 -3.95 1.23
N ASP A 60 -11.60 -5.23 1.56
CA ASP A 60 -11.76 -5.67 2.95
C ASP A 60 -10.46 -5.52 3.75
N LEU A 61 -9.32 -5.80 3.14
CA LEU A 61 -8.01 -5.61 3.76
C LEU A 61 -7.73 -4.12 3.99
N VAL A 62 -8.06 -3.23 3.04
CA VAL A 62 -7.95 -1.78 3.24
C VAL A 62 -8.77 -1.34 4.45
N ALA A 63 -10.02 -1.79 4.56
CA ALA A 63 -10.89 -1.46 5.69
C ALA A 63 -10.35 -2.03 7.02
N ALA A 64 -9.82 -3.25 7.00
CA ALA A 64 -9.22 -3.87 8.19
C ALA A 64 -7.95 -3.13 8.63
N THR A 65 -7.08 -2.75 7.70
CA THR A 65 -5.87 -1.96 7.99
C THR A 65 -6.23 -0.58 8.53
N ALA A 66 -7.26 0.08 7.98
CA ALA A 66 -7.74 1.36 8.51
C ALA A 66 -8.22 1.24 9.96
N ARG A 67 -8.95 0.16 10.30
CA ARG A 67 -9.34 -0.13 11.70
C ARG A 67 -8.13 -0.38 12.60
N ALA A 68 -7.12 -1.09 12.11
CA ALA A 68 -5.88 -1.31 12.87
C ALA A 68 -5.15 0.02 13.15
N VAL A 69 -5.04 0.90 12.14
CA VAL A 69 -4.47 2.25 12.31
C VAL A 69 -5.27 3.05 13.35
N ALA A 70 -6.60 3.00 13.32
CA ALA A 70 -7.43 3.66 14.32
C ALA A 70 -7.17 3.13 15.75
N ALA A 71 -6.93 1.82 15.90
CA ALA A 71 -6.58 1.23 17.18
C ALA A 71 -5.24 1.77 17.71
N PHE A 72 -4.19 1.82 16.86
CA PHE A 72 -2.92 2.47 17.22
C PHE A 72 -3.11 3.94 17.62
N ALA A 73 -3.90 4.68 16.84
CA ALA A 73 -4.18 6.09 17.06
C ALA A 73 -4.93 6.38 18.37
N SER A 74 -5.68 5.41 18.90
CA SER A 74 -6.37 5.50 20.20
C SER A 74 -5.50 5.12 21.40
N GLY A 75 -4.27 4.63 21.15
CA GLY A 75 -3.34 4.25 22.21
C GLY A 75 -2.94 5.43 23.12
N PRO A 76 -2.44 5.16 24.33
CA PRO A 76 -2.09 6.20 25.30
C PRO A 76 -0.86 7.03 24.89
N SER A 77 -0.02 6.50 24.01
CA SER A 77 1.12 7.22 23.42
C SER A 77 0.67 7.96 22.16
N GLY A 78 0.64 9.29 22.20
CA GLY A 78 0.46 10.10 20.99
C GLY A 78 1.66 9.93 20.06
N GLY A 79 1.44 9.92 18.74
CA GLY A 79 2.51 9.78 17.77
C GLY A 79 2.03 9.50 16.35
N THR A 80 2.98 9.48 15.42
CA THR A 80 2.73 9.11 14.02
C THR A 80 2.58 7.60 13.90
N VAL A 81 1.49 7.14 13.27
CA VAL A 81 1.32 5.73 12.89
C VAL A 81 1.92 5.51 11.51
N VAL A 82 3.04 4.80 11.44
CA VAL A 82 3.68 4.39 10.18
C VAL A 82 3.15 3.03 9.71
N VAL A 83 2.68 2.98 8.46
CA VAL A 83 2.23 1.78 7.74
C VAL A 83 3.16 1.54 6.54
N ALA A 84 3.68 0.33 6.40
CA ALA A 84 4.44 -0.10 5.24
C ALA A 84 3.67 -1.17 4.46
N ASP A 85 3.26 -0.89 3.23
CA ASP A 85 2.62 -1.88 2.36
C ASP A 85 3.59 -2.33 1.25
N GLY A 86 3.76 -3.64 1.12
CA GLY A 86 4.81 -4.23 0.29
C GLY A 86 4.24 -5.14 -0.78
N CYS A 87 4.72 -5.00 -2.01
CA CYS A 87 4.53 -6.02 -3.06
C CYS A 87 5.90 -6.44 -3.64
N ALA A 88 5.93 -7.22 -4.71
CA ALA A 88 7.20 -7.72 -5.25
C ALA A 88 8.11 -6.57 -5.73
N GLY A 89 7.67 -5.79 -6.72
CA GLY A 89 8.44 -4.69 -7.32
C GLY A 89 8.03 -3.29 -6.86
N GLY A 90 7.09 -3.14 -5.92
CA GLY A 90 6.70 -1.82 -5.40
C GLY A 90 6.01 -0.88 -6.38
N ARG A 91 5.50 -1.40 -7.52
CA ARG A 91 4.97 -0.60 -8.65
C ARG A 91 3.46 -0.65 -8.83
N HIS A 92 2.83 -1.78 -8.48
CA HIS A 92 1.40 -2.04 -8.76
C HIS A 92 0.57 -2.12 -7.48
N ARG A 93 0.58 -3.29 -6.82
CA ARG A 93 -0.29 -3.63 -5.69
C ARG A 93 -0.09 -2.69 -4.50
N ALA A 94 1.14 -2.52 -4.05
CA ALA A 94 1.46 -1.70 -2.87
C ALA A 94 1.06 -0.22 -3.08
N PRO A 95 1.57 0.52 -4.09
CA PRO A 95 1.15 1.91 -4.28
C PRO A 95 -0.36 2.10 -4.46
N THR A 96 -1.05 1.15 -5.11
CA THR A 96 -2.52 1.18 -5.23
C THR A 96 -3.21 0.99 -3.88
N PHE A 97 -2.78 0.01 -3.09
CA PHE A 97 -3.29 -0.24 -1.75
C PHE A 97 -3.06 0.96 -0.82
N ALA A 98 -1.86 1.54 -0.85
CA ALA A 98 -1.49 2.74 -0.10
C ALA A 98 -2.45 3.91 -0.38
N ARG A 99 -2.79 4.15 -1.66
CA ARG A 99 -3.72 5.22 -2.07
C ARG A 99 -5.13 4.97 -1.55
N ALA A 100 -5.62 3.73 -1.65
CA ALA A 100 -6.94 3.36 -1.15
C ALA A 100 -7.04 3.50 0.38
N LEU A 101 -6.01 3.04 1.10
CA LEU A 101 -5.91 3.20 2.55
C LEU A 101 -5.86 4.67 2.95
N ALA A 102 -5.07 5.49 2.24
CA ALA A 102 -4.99 6.93 2.51
C ALA A 102 -6.35 7.63 2.33
N ALA A 103 -7.10 7.28 1.28
CA ALA A 103 -8.43 7.82 1.07
C ALA A 103 -9.38 7.46 2.23
N CYS A 104 -9.38 6.20 2.67
CA CYS A 104 -10.19 5.73 3.80
C CYS A 104 -9.84 6.47 5.10
N LEU A 105 -8.55 6.61 5.41
CA LEU A 105 -8.09 7.28 6.63
C LEU A 105 -8.31 8.79 6.61
N ARG A 106 -8.15 9.46 5.46
CA ARG A 106 -8.48 10.89 5.31
C ARG A 106 -9.98 11.13 5.51
N ALA A 107 -10.83 10.26 4.96
CA ALA A 107 -12.27 10.33 5.18
C ALA A 107 -12.66 10.13 6.67
N ALA A 108 -11.86 9.36 7.42
CA ALA A 108 -12.00 9.20 8.86
C ALA A 108 -11.37 10.34 9.69
N GLY A 109 -10.86 11.40 9.05
CA GLY A 109 -10.33 12.59 9.72
C GLY A 109 -8.87 12.49 10.18
N HIS A 110 -8.09 11.54 9.65
CA HIS A 110 -6.64 11.46 9.90
C HIS A 110 -5.85 12.37 8.95
N SER A 111 -4.70 12.87 9.41
CA SER A 111 -3.73 13.55 8.55
C SER A 111 -2.80 12.53 7.94
N VAL A 112 -2.88 12.29 6.63
CA VAL A 112 -2.19 11.17 5.97
C VAL A 112 -1.20 11.64 4.91
N THR A 113 0.05 11.20 5.05
CA THR A 113 1.09 11.30 4.03
C THR A 113 1.31 9.95 3.35
N VAL A 114 1.61 9.96 2.05
CA VAL A 114 1.85 8.76 1.25
C VAL A 114 3.15 8.94 0.49
N SER A 115 4.04 7.96 0.55
CA SER A 115 5.25 7.90 -0.27
C SER A 115 5.37 6.53 -0.96
N HIS A 116 5.97 6.55 -2.15
CA HIS A 116 6.12 5.36 -2.97
C HIS A 116 7.61 5.10 -3.22
N ARG A 117 8.25 4.31 -2.34
CA ARG A 117 9.71 4.14 -2.29
C ARG A 117 10.31 3.62 -3.60
N ASP A 118 9.62 2.66 -4.22
CA ASP A 118 10.18 1.85 -5.31
C ASP A 118 9.39 1.98 -6.63
N MET A 119 8.33 2.79 -6.68
CA MET A 119 7.44 2.86 -7.85
C MET A 119 8.15 3.34 -9.14
N GLY A 120 9.18 4.18 -9.00
CA GLY A 120 10.00 4.67 -10.12
C GLY A 120 11.21 3.81 -10.47
N LYS A 121 11.51 2.73 -9.73
CA LYS A 121 12.69 1.87 -9.97
C LYS A 121 12.46 0.87 -11.09
N ASP A 122 13.53 0.44 -11.76
CA ASP A 122 13.44 -0.53 -12.86
C ASP A 122 12.66 -1.80 -12.48
N VAL A 123 11.94 -2.34 -13.48
CA VAL A 123 11.18 -3.58 -13.31
C VAL A 123 12.15 -4.74 -13.06
N VAL A 124 12.12 -5.27 -11.83
CA VAL A 124 12.92 -6.45 -11.47
C VAL A 124 12.31 -7.69 -12.13
N GLN A 125 13.10 -8.36 -12.99
CA GLN A 125 12.74 -9.65 -13.58
C GLN A 125 12.78 -10.71 -12.47
N ARG A 126 11.75 -11.55 -12.40
CA ARG A 126 11.63 -12.69 -11.49
C ARG A 126 12.00 -13.97 -12.21
#